data_AF-A0A2S9Y2I0-F1
#
_entry.id   AF-A0A2S9Y2I0-F1
#
_cell.length_a   1.000
_cell.length_b   1.000
_cell.length_c   1.000
_cell.angle_alpha   90.00
_cell.angle_beta   90.00
_cell.angle_gamma   90.00
#
_symmetry.space_group_name_H-M   'P 1'
#
loop_
_entity.id
_entity.type
_entity.pdbx_description
1 polymer ?
#
loop_
_entity_poly.entity_id
_entity_poly.type
_entity_poly.pdbx_seq_one_letter_code
_entity_poly.pdbx_strand_id
1 'polypeptide(L)'
;MPKSSRKLDALAALLERTGGDPKRIEAVRRAQGFRRSWVDLAEILVQVRARNLHEKWGYPDFYAYAQDELTLKRGTVDKLTVSYNTLERHAPKILEHDGVATKIPSYDALDYYNRTVGELEAVSDSSEEAANEDPEQPRRRARVPQLPGPELRQEFEDAVFNEGQPLGELRKRFDPHFFPKPKGAEELERIKKANGIARKLAELLTEIEGLPDIQVRKLEAELGKLRTRLDELAEPIKEQVTKATARANKRALKARAELAEQLAREAGDASEDDSSKARKRKAAAAT
;
A
#
# COMPACT_ATOMS: atom_id res chain seq x y z
N MET A 1 27.68 10.73 -1.43
CA MET A 1 27.20 9.37 -1.12
C MET A 1 26.34 9.40 0.14
N PRO A 2 25.09 8.89 0.11
CA PRO A 2 24.23 8.86 1.29
C PRO A 2 24.88 8.03 2.41
N LYS A 3 24.74 8.46 3.68
CA LYS A 3 25.38 7.85 4.86
C LYS A 3 25.01 6.37 5.05
N SER A 4 23.79 5.97 4.67
CA SER A 4 23.31 4.58 4.76
C SER A 4 24.08 3.63 3.84
N SER A 5 24.38 4.04 2.60
CA SER A 5 25.19 3.25 1.67
C SER A 5 26.55 2.91 2.27
N ARG A 6 27.23 3.90 2.86
CA ARG A 6 28.55 3.69 3.48
C ARG A 6 28.51 2.72 4.67
N LYS A 7 27.44 2.74 5.47
CA LYS A 7 27.25 1.80 6.59
C LYS A 7 27.11 0.37 6.06
N LEU A 8 26.29 0.17 5.03
CA LEU A 8 26.10 -1.14 4.40
C LEU A 8 27.39 -1.63 3.72
N ASP A 9 28.15 -0.74 3.08
CA ASP A 9 29.44 -1.08 2.45
C ASP A 9 30.45 -1.59 3.48
N ALA A 10 30.59 -0.88 4.61
CA ALA A 10 31.46 -1.28 5.69
C ALA A 10 31.03 -2.60 6.34
N LEU A 11 29.73 -2.81 6.51
CA LEU A 11 29.18 -4.03 7.07
C LEU A 11 29.42 -5.25 6.16
N ALA A 12 29.18 -5.13 4.85
CA ALA A 12 29.42 -6.22 3.92
C ALA A 12 30.90 -6.65 3.93
N ALA A 13 31.83 -5.67 3.88
CA ALA A 13 33.27 -5.94 3.94
C ALA A 13 33.69 -6.58 5.28
N LEU A 14 33.06 -6.17 6.40
CA LEU A 14 33.31 -6.78 7.70
C LEU A 14 32.88 -8.24 7.72
N LEU A 15 31.65 -8.53 7.29
CA LEU A 15 31.09 -9.88 7.28
C LEU A 15 31.89 -10.82 6.37
N GLU A 16 32.31 -10.35 5.20
CA GLU A 16 33.17 -11.12 4.27
C GLU A 16 34.51 -11.45 4.92
N ARG A 17 35.15 -10.49 5.59
CA ARG A 17 36.44 -10.70 6.27
C ARG A 17 36.34 -11.67 7.45
N THR A 18 35.22 -11.67 8.17
CA THR A 18 35.01 -12.54 9.34
C THR A 18 34.45 -13.93 8.99
N GLY A 19 34.19 -14.21 7.71
CA GLY A 19 33.55 -15.46 7.29
C GLY A 19 32.10 -15.58 7.78
N GLY A 20 31.36 -14.47 7.76
CA GLY A 20 29.95 -14.42 8.15
C GLY A 20 29.06 -15.29 7.26
N ASP A 21 27.83 -15.54 7.71
CA ASP A 21 26.83 -16.32 6.97
C ASP A 21 26.67 -15.80 5.53
N PRO A 22 26.81 -16.66 4.48
CA PRO A 22 26.71 -16.24 3.09
C PRO A 22 25.37 -15.56 2.75
N LYS A 23 24.25 -16.00 3.33
CA LYS A 23 22.92 -15.41 3.11
C LYS A 23 22.80 -14.03 3.75
N ARG A 24 23.48 -13.81 4.89
CA ARG A 24 23.54 -12.50 5.54
C ARG A 24 24.34 -11.51 4.69
N ILE A 25 25.50 -11.94 4.17
CA ILE A 25 26.32 -11.14 3.24
C ILE A 25 25.52 -10.78 1.99
N GLU A 26 24.85 -11.77 1.38
CA GLU A 26 23.98 -11.58 0.22
C GLU A 26 22.88 -10.54 0.49
N ALA A 27 22.21 -10.61 1.63
CA ALA A 27 21.17 -9.65 2.01
C ALA A 27 21.70 -8.21 2.11
N VAL A 28 22.86 -8.01 2.72
CA VAL A 28 23.49 -6.67 2.82
C VAL A 28 23.89 -6.16 1.43
N ARG A 29 24.43 -7.01 0.55
CA ARG A 29 24.80 -6.65 -0.83
C ARG A 29 23.57 -6.24 -1.65
N ARG A 30 22.49 -7.02 -1.59
CA ARG A 30 21.24 -6.69 -2.29
C ARG A 30 20.58 -5.41 -1.72
N ALA A 31 20.74 -5.14 -0.43
CA ALA A 31 20.29 -3.87 0.18
C ALA A 31 21.09 -2.65 -0.34
N GLN A 32 22.40 -2.78 -0.59
CA GLN A 32 23.18 -1.74 -1.27
C GLN A 32 22.64 -1.46 -2.68
N GLY A 33 22.23 -2.52 -3.38
CA GLY A 33 21.69 -2.50 -4.74
C GLY A 33 20.21 -2.10 -4.86
N PHE A 34 19.53 -1.77 -3.77
CA PHE A 34 18.07 -1.56 -3.75
C PHE A 34 17.54 -0.61 -4.84
N ARG A 35 18.27 0.48 -5.13
CA ARG A 35 17.88 1.45 -6.17
C ARG A 35 18.00 0.92 -7.59
N ARG A 36 18.79 -0.13 -7.81
CA ARG A 36 19.02 -0.76 -9.11
C ARG A 36 18.00 -1.89 -9.33
N SER A 37 17.80 -2.73 -8.33
CA SER A 37 16.79 -3.79 -8.36
C SER A 37 16.18 -3.93 -6.97
N TRP A 38 14.91 -3.56 -6.85
CA TRP A 38 14.15 -3.83 -5.62
C TRP A 38 13.80 -5.32 -5.50
N VAL A 39 13.69 -6.04 -6.64
CA VAL A 39 13.31 -7.45 -6.71
C VAL A 39 14.35 -8.31 -6.02
N ASP A 40 15.64 -8.07 -6.26
CA ASP A 40 16.72 -8.85 -5.66
C ASP A 40 16.65 -8.75 -4.13
N LEU A 41 16.47 -7.54 -3.60
CA LEU A 41 16.34 -7.32 -2.16
C LEU A 41 15.06 -7.99 -1.62
N ALA A 42 13.96 -7.90 -2.34
CA ALA A 42 12.70 -8.49 -1.91
C ALA A 42 12.77 -10.02 -1.84
N GLU A 43 13.39 -10.67 -2.84
CA GLU A 43 13.60 -12.12 -2.88
C GLU A 43 14.36 -12.60 -1.62
N ILE A 44 15.49 -11.96 -1.30
CA ILE A 44 16.28 -12.37 -0.13
C ILE A 44 15.53 -12.10 1.18
N LEU A 45 14.75 -11.02 1.26
CA LEU A 45 13.91 -10.73 2.43
C LEU A 45 12.84 -11.81 2.63
N VAL A 46 12.20 -12.29 1.55
CA VAL A 46 11.24 -13.40 1.62
C VAL A 46 11.93 -14.68 2.10
N GLN A 47 13.13 -14.99 1.61
CA GLN A 47 13.90 -16.15 2.08
C GLN A 47 14.29 -16.06 3.55
N VAL A 48 14.74 -14.87 4.01
CA VAL A 48 15.11 -14.61 5.41
C VAL A 48 13.92 -14.80 6.33
N ARG A 49 12.74 -14.29 5.93
CA ARG A 49 11.49 -14.44 6.67
C ARG A 49 11.03 -15.89 6.70
N ALA A 50 10.99 -16.58 5.56
CA ALA A 50 10.51 -17.96 5.45
C ALA A 50 11.34 -18.97 6.25
N ARG A 51 12.65 -18.71 6.40
CA ARG A 51 13.59 -19.61 7.09
C ARG A 51 14.01 -19.12 8.49
N ASN A 52 13.42 -18.03 8.97
CA ASN A 52 13.79 -17.35 10.23
C ASN A 52 15.32 -17.14 10.37
N LEU A 53 16.00 -16.76 9.28
CA LEU A 53 17.47 -16.64 9.30
C LEU A 53 17.96 -15.55 10.26
N HIS A 54 17.12 -14.55 10.51
CA HIS A 54 17.38 -13.47 11.46
C HIS A 54 17.65 -13.98 12.88
N GLU A 55 16.97 -15.04 13.33
CA GLU A 55 17.18 -15.65 14.65
C GLU A 55 18.60 -16.23 14.76
N LYS A 56 19.07 -16.91 13.71
CA LYS A 56 20.44 -17.47 13.64
C LYS A 56 21.51 -16.38 13.71
N TRP A 57 21.17 -15.17 13.28
CA TRP A 57 22.06 -14.01 13.30
C TRP A 57 21.98 -13.21 14.60
N GLY A 58 21.15 -13.64 15.55
CA GLY A 58 21.00 -13.05 16.88
C GLY A 58 19.98 -11.92 16.96
N TYR A 59 19.10 -11.77 15.97
CA TYR A 59 18.04 -10.76 16.01
C TYR A 59 16.76 -11.34 16.63
N PRO A 60 16.06 -10.55 17.47
CA PRO A 60 14.85 -11.01 18.15
C PRO A 60 13.68 -11.25 17.19
N ASP A 61 13.63 -10.49 16.09
CA ASP A 61 12.63 -10.64 15.05
C ASP A 61 13.16 -10.12 13.69
N PHE A 62 12.41 -10.42 12.64
CA PHE A 62 12.75 -10.08 11.26
C PHE A 62 12.85 -8.57 11.01
N TYR A 63 12.01 -7.76 11.66
CA TYR A 63 12.00 -6.31 11.49
C TYR A 63 13.16 -5.65 12.22
N ALA A 64 13.54 -6.16 13.40
CA ALA A 64 14.75 -5.73 14.09
C ALA A 64 16.00 -5.92 13.22
N TYR A 65 16.13 -7.08 12.57
CA TYR A 65 17.19 -7.33 11.58
C TYR A 65 17.17 -6.30 10.43
N ALA A 66 16.00 -6.12 9.80
CA ALA A 66 15.88 -5.24 8.65
C ALA A 66 16.15 -3.77 9.01
N GLN A 67 15.74 -3.32 10.20
CA GLN A 67 15.97 -1.96 10.68
C GLN A 67 17.42 -1.73 11.08
N ASP A 68 18.00 -2.61 11.89
CA ASP A 68 19.31 -2.37 12.49
C ASP A 68 20.46 -2.62 11.51
N GLU A 69 20.33 -3.68 10.71
CA GLU A 69 21.37 -4.12 9.78
C GLU A 69 21.17 -3.53 8.38
N LEU A 70 19.97 -3.70 7.80
CA LEU A 70 19.68 -3.27 6.44
C LEU A 70 19.23 -1.79 6.35
N THR A 71 18.98 -1.14 7.49
CA THR A 71 18.47 0.25 7.57
C THR A 71 17.14 0.46 6.85
N LEU A 72 16.32 -0.60 6.77
CA LEU A 72 15.00 -0.60 6.15
C LEU A 72 13.93 -0.36 7.22
N LYS A 73 12.95 0.46 6.88
CA LYS A 73 11.79 0.64 7.75
C LYS A 73 10.84 -0.53 7.57
N ARG A 74 10.14 -0.93 8.64
CA ARG A 74 9.14 -2.01 8.64
C ARG A 74 8.19 -1.97 7.43
N GLY A 75 7.55 -0.82 7.20
CA GLY A 75 6.60 -0.67 6.08
C GLY A 75 7.24 -0.87 4.69
N THR A 76 8.52 -0.55 4.51
CA THR A 76 9.23 -0.84 3.25
C THR A 76 9.47 -2.34 3.10
N VAL A 77 9.82 -3.03 4.17
CA VAL A 77 10.03 -4.48 4.17
C VAL A 77 8.72 -5.21 3.85
N ASP A 78 7.62 -4.78 4.45
CA ASP A 78 6.29 -5.34 4.19
C ASP A 78 5.91 -5.19 2.71
N LYS A 79 6.01 -3.96 2.17
CA LYS A 79 5.75 -3.71 0.75
C LYS A 79 6.60 -4.55 -0.18
N LEU A 80 7.91 -4.68 0.09
CA LEU A 80 8.81 -5.45 -0.75
C LEU A 80 8.46 -6.94 -0.74
N THR A 81 8.27 -7.52 0.44
CA THR A 81 7.95 -8.95 0.58
C THR A 81 6.59 -9.28 -0.05
N VAL A 82 5.57 -8.44 0.19
CA VAL A 82 4.25 -8.59 -0.44
C VAL A 82 4.35 -8.47 -1.96
N SER A 83 4.99 -7.41 -2.46
CA SER A 83 5.11 -7.17 -3.91
C SER A 83 5.84 -8.28 -4.64
N TYR A 84 6.88 -8.84 -4.03
CA TYR A 84 7.61 -9.98 -4.60
C TYR A 84 6.72 -11.22 -4.71
N ASN A 85 6.00 -11.57 -3.65
CA ASN A 85 5.07 -12.70 -3.67
C ASN A 85 3.94 -12.49 -4.68
N THR A 86 3.42 -11.27 -4.81
CA THR A 86 2.43 -10.91 -5.84
C THR A 86 3.00 -11.13 -7.24
N LEU A 87 4.22 -10.69 -7.50
CA LEU A 87 4.89 -10.84 -8.79
C LEU A 87 5.14 -12.33 -9.12
N GLU A 88 5.61 -13.10 -8.14
CA GLU A 88 5.84 -14.55 -8.27
C GLU A 88 4.54 -15.31 -8.60
N ARG A 89 3.40 -14.91 -8.00
CA ARG A 89 2.09 -15.54 -8.25
C ARG A 89 1.48 -15.15 -9.60
N HIS A 90 1.47 -13.86 -9.93
CA HIS A 90 0.69 -13.35 -11.07
C HIS A 90 1.50 -13.23 -12.37
N ALA A 91 2.81 -13.01 -12.28
CA ALA A 91 3.65 -12.83 -13.45
C ALA A 91 5.08 -13.36 -13.22
N PRO A 92 5.25 -14.69 -12.98
CA PRO A 92 6.56 -15.29 -12.68
C PRO A 92 7.57 -15.09 -13.82
N LYS A 93 7.11 -15.02 -15.08
CA LYS A 93 7.96 -14.76 -16.25
C LYS A 93 8.69 -13.42 -16.17
N ILE A 94 8.16 -12.43 -15.45
CA ILE A 94 8.83 -11.13 -15.25
C ILE A 94 10.09 -11.30 -14.39
N LEU A 95 10.11 -12.28 -13.47
CA LEU A 95 11.27 -12.58 -12.62
C LEU A 95 12.37 -13.33 -13.38
N GLU A 96 12.03 -14.07 -14.44
CA GLU A 96 12.98 -14.87 -15.23
C GLU A 96 13.80 -14.03 -16.23
N HIS A 97 13.35 -12.82 -16.56
CA HIS A 97 14.01 -11.97 -17.54
C HIS A 97 14.97 -10.96 -16.89
N ASP A 98 16.12 -10.70 -17.55
CA ASP A 98 17.17 -9.74 -17.15
C ASP A 98 16.73 -8.25 -17.08
N GLY A 99 15.42 -7.95 -17.04
CA GLY A 99 14.88 -6.59 -16.89
C GLY A 99 15.00 -5.68 -18.12
N VAL A 100 15.52 -6.18 -19.25
CA VAL A 100 15.77 -5.40 -20.48
C VAL A 100 14.57 -5.42 -21.45
N ALA A 101 13.83 -6.52 -21.54
CA ALA A 101 12.73 -6.67 -22.50
C ALA A 101 11.35 -6.29 -21.91
N THR A 102 11.15 -6.53 -20.60
CA THR A 102 9.89 -6.27 -19.89
C THR A 102 10.18 -5.39 -18.68
N LYS A 103 9.48 -4.26 -18.59
CA LYS A 103 9.67 -3.31 -17.50
C LYS A 103 9.11 -3.90 -16.21
N ILE A 104 9.97 -4.15 -15.23
CA ILE A 104 9.56 -4.60 -13.90
C ILE A 104 8.69 -3.51 -13.26
N PRO A 105 7.46 -3.81 -12.82
CA PRO A 105 6.61 -2.84 -12.12
C PRO A 105 7.28 -2.36 -10.84
N SER A 106 6.99 -1.12 -10.43
CA SER A 106 7.46 -0.63 -9.13
C SER A 106 6.78 -1.40 -8.00
N TYR A 107 7.48 -1.70 -6.91
CA TYR A 107 6.88 -2.33 -5.73
C TYR A 107 5.69 -1.52 -5.17
N ASP A 108 5.67 -0.19 -5.30
CA ASP A 108 4.51 0.61 -4.86
C ASP A 108 3.26 0.38 -5.74
N ALA A 109 3.42 0.04 -7.02
CA ALA A 109 2.31 -0.33 -7.90
C ALA A 109 1.78 -1.73 -7.58
N LEU A 110 2.67 -2.67 -7.27
CA LEU A 110 2.32 -4.04 -6.86
C LEU A 110 1.67 -4.06 -5.48
N ASP A 111 2.15 -3.27 -4.53
CA ASP A 111 1.52 -3.05 -3.22
C ASP A 111 0.11 -2.46 -3.38
N TYR A 112 -0.05 -1.46 -4.26
CA TYR A 112 -1.36 -0.91 -4.60
C TYR A 112 -2.29 -1.97 -5.22
N TYR A 113 -1.78 -2.80 -6.14
CA TYR A 113 -2.52 -3.92 -6.70
C TYR A 113 -2.95 -4.92 -5.62
N ASN A 114 -2.03 -5.33 -4.74
CA ASN A 114 -2.35 -6.28 -3.68
C ASN A 114 -3.39 -5.72 -2.70
N ARG A 115 -3.29 -4.44 -2.34
CA ARG A 115 -4.25 -3.80 -1.43
C ARG A 115 -5.65 -3.73 -2.04
N THR A 116 -5.76 -3.52 -3.35
CA THR A 116 -7.03 -3.27 -4.06
C THR A 116 -7.69 -4.55 -4.58
N VAL A 117 -6.93 -5.43 -5.22
CA VAL A 117 -7.41 -6.61 -5.95
C VAL A 117 -6.86 -7.92 -5.38
N GLY A 118 -5.68 -7.89 -4.75
CA GLY A 118 -5.02 -9.07 -4.20
C GLY A 118 -5.92 -9.93 -3.32
N GLU A 119 -5.71 -11.25 -3.39
CA GLU A 119 -6.31 -12.21 -2.46
C GLU A 119 -5.92 -11.78 -1.04
N LEU A 120 -6.91 -11.64 -0.16
CA LEU A 120 -6.72 -11.14 1.20
C LEU A 120 -5.84 -12.09 2.03
N GLU A 121 -4.52 -11.99 1.88
CA GLU A 121 -3.63 -12.24 3.00
C GLU A 121 -3.68 -11.00 3.87
N ALA A 122 -4.58 -11.07 4.85
CA ALA A 122 -4.72 -10.17 5.99
C ALA A 122 -4.45 -8.69 5.67
N VAL A 123 -5.51 -7.90 5.62
CA VAL A 123 -5.41 -6.48 5.98
C VAL A 123 -4.90 -6.46 7.42
N SER A 124 -3.58 -6.57 7.60
CA SER A 124 -2.92 -6.42 8.87
C SER A 124 -3.30 -5.03 9.34
N ASP A 125 -3.75 -5.02 10.57
CA ASP A 125 -4.42 -3.95 11.25
C ASP A 125 -3.96 -2.55 10.79
N SER A 126 -4.94 -1.72 10.42
CA SER A 126 -4.78 -0.33 9.97
C SER A 126 -4.03 0.61 10.95
N SER A 127 -3.51 0.05 12.04
CA SER A 127 -2.73 0.66 13.11
C SER A 127 -1.24 0.80 12.77
N GLU A 128 -0.67 0.00 11.85
CA GLU A 128 0.80 -0.06 11.67
C GLU A 128 1.37 0.77 10.50
N GLU A 129 0.52 1.24 9.57
CA GLU A 129 0.89 2.25 8.54
C GLU A 129 1.27 3.62 9.17
N ALA A 130 0.92 3.84 10.45
CA ALA A 130 1.12 5.10 11.16
C ALA A 130 2.59 5.48 11.42
N ALA A 131 3.54 4.54 11.31
CA ALA A 131 4.93 4.79 11.68
C ALA A 131 5.77 5.41 10.55
N ASN A 132 5.31 5.43 9.29
CA ASN A 132 6.18 5.73 8.14
C ASN A 132 5.67 6.74 7.10
N GLU A 133 4.46 7.30 7.26
CA GLU A 133 3.94 8.32 6.33
C GLU A 133 4.01 9.74 6.92
N ASP A 134 4.30 10.69 6.02
CA ASP A 134 4.42 12.13 6.26
C ASP A 134 3.16 12.69 6.96
N PRO A 135 3.29 13.34 8.14
CA PRO A 135 2.16 13.86 8.89
C PRO A 135 1.33 14.94 8.16
N GLU A 136 1.86 15.56 7.08
CA GLU A 136 1.13 16.54 6.28
C GLU A 136 0.16 15.92 5.26
N GLN A 137 0.30 14.65 4.90
CA GLN A 137 -0.68 14.00 4.02
C GLN A 137 -1.89 13.55 4.85
N PRO A 138 -3.12 13.98 4.49
CA PRO A 138 -4.30 13.61 5.25
C PRO A 138 -4.41 12.09 5.27
N ARG A 139 -4.27 11.52 6.48
CA ARG A 139 -4.47 10.09 6.77
C ARG A 139 -5.70 9.62 6.01
N ARG A 140 -5.53 8.84 4.94
CA ARG A 140 -6.65 8.11 4.32
C ARG A 140 -7.02 6.98 5.28
N ARG A 141 -7.64 7.31 6.42
CA ARG A 141 -8.23 6.31 7.33
C ARG A 141 -9.12 5.38 6.51
N ALA A 142 -8.64 4.15 6.31
CA ALA A 142 -9.37 2.91 6.17
C ALA A 142 -10.59 2.92 5.22
N ARG A 143 -10.47 3.45 3.99
CA ARG A 143 -11.44 3.05 2.94
C ARG A 143 -11.02 1.70 2.41
N VAL A 144 -11.91 0.72 2.56
CA VAL A 144 -11.69 -0.62 2.03
C VAL A 144 -11.99 -0.57 0.53
N PRO A 145 -11.04 -0.95 -0.34
CA PRO A 145 -11.28 -0.98 -1.78
C PRO A 145 -12.47 -1.87 -2.11
N GLN A 146 -13.34 -1.38 -3.00
CA GLN A 146 -14.41 -2.20 -3.55
C GLN A 146 -13.84 -3.25 -4.50
N LEU A 147 -14.44 -4.44 -4.51
CA LEU A 147 -14.08 -5.48 -5.47
C LEU A 147 -14.44 -4.98 -6.89
N PRO A 148 -13.46 -4.92 -7.81
CA PRO A 148 -13.76 -4.61 -9.20
C PRO A 148 -14.54 -5.76 -9.86
N GLY A 149 -15.29 -5.44 -10.91
CA GLY A 149 -15.79 -6.45 -11.85
C GLY A 149 -14.63 -7.12 -12.62
N PRO A 150 -14.87 -8.26 -13.28
CA PRO A 150 -13.82 -9.04 -13.95
C PRO A 150 -13.10 -8.25 -15.06
N GLU A 151 -13.83 -7.44 -15.83
CA GLU A 151 -13.24 -6.61 -16.90
C GLU A 151 -12.30 -5.54 -16.34
N LEU A 152 -12.72 -4.82 -15.31
CA LEU A 152 -11.90 -3.78 -14.67
C LEU A 152 -10.69 -4.41 -13.96
N ARG A 153 -10.85 -5.61 -13.41
CA ARG A 153 -9.74 -6.37 -12.82
C ARG A 153 -8.69 -6.70 -13.88
N GLN A 154 -9.12 -7.22 -15.03
CA GLN A 154 -8.22 -7.56 -16.13
C GLN A 154 -7.50 -6.31 -16.67
N GLU A 155 -8.23 -5.22 -16.89
CA GLU A 155 -7.65 -3.93 -17.31
C GLU A 155 -6.59 -3.43 -16.31
N PHE A 156 -6.83 -3.62 -15.02
CA PHE A 156 -5.89 -3.24 -13.98
C PHE A 156 -4.67 -4.17 -13.90
N GLU A 157 -4.87 -5.48 -14.05
CA GLU A 157 -3.78 -6.45 -14.15
C GLU A 157 -2.87 -6.14 -15.36
N ASP A 158 -3.46 -5.83 -16.51
CA ASP A 158 -2.71 -5.44 -17.71
C ASP A 158 -1.91 -4.15 -17.48
N ALA A 159 -2.54 -3.12 -16.88
CA ALA A 159 -1.86 -1.86 -16.58
C ALA A 159 -0.68 -2.03 -15.59
N VAL A 160 -0.80 -2.96 -14.63
CA VAL A 160 0.23 -3.22 -13.62
C VAL A 160 1.34 -4.11 -14.16
N PHE A 161 1.01 -5.29 -14.70
CA PHE A 161 1.99 -6.32 -15.02
C PHE A 161 2.52 -6.22 -16.46
N ASN A 162 1.68 -5.83 -17.42
CA ASN A 162 2.07 -5.79 -18.83
C ASN A 162 2.61 -4.41 -19.23
N GLU A 163 1.93 -3.33 -18.82
CA GLU A 163 2.33 -1.96 -19.16
C GLU A 163 3.35 -1.37 -18.17
N GLY A 164 3.39 -1.86 -16.93
CA GLY A 164 4.26 -1.33 -15.88
C GLY A 164 4.00 0.16 -15.60
N GLN A 165 2.72 0.56 -15.56
CA GLN A 165 2.31 1.94 -15.33
C GLN A 165 2.75 2.43 -13.94
N PRO A 166 3.18 3.69 -13.81
CA PRO A 166 3.54 4.27 -12.52
C PRO A 166 2.30 4.42 -11.61
N LEU A 167 2.51 4.35 -10.29
CA LEU A 167 1.45 4.46 -9.28
C LEU A 167 0.52 5.67 -9.46
N GLY A 168 1.07 6.82 -9.87
CA GLY A 168 0.29 8.03 -10.06
C GLY A 168 -0.78 7.90 -11.16
N GLU A 169 -0.45 7.21 -12.25
CA GLU A 169 -1.39 6.94 -13.35
C GLU A 169 -2.43 5.91 -12.96
N LEU A 170 -1.99 4.82 -12.30
CA LEU A 170 -2.88 3.79 -11.77
C LEU A 170 -3.91 4.40 -10.80
N ARG A 171 -3.49 5.22 -9.84
CA ARG A 171 -4.40 5.89 -8.92
C ARG A 171 -5.39 6.80 -9.64
N LYS A 172 -4.93 7.56 -10.64
CA LYS A 172 -5.80 8.47 -11.39
C LYS A 172 -6.90 7.71 -12.15
N ARG A 173 -6.55 6.58 -12.76
CA ARG A 173 -7.47 5.75 -13.56
C ARG A 173 -8.40 4.92 -12.68
N PHE A 174 -7.86 4.27 -11.65
CA PHE A 174 -8.59 3.23 -10.91
C PHE A 174 -9.12 3.66 -9.52
N ASP A 175 -8.60 4.72 -8.87
CA ASP A 175 -9.15 5.19 -7.57
C ASP A 175 -10.66 5.49 -7.63
N PRO A 176 -11.23 6.08 -8.71
CA PRO A 176 -12.68 6.32 -8.78
C PRO A 176 -13.52 5.05 -8.68
N HIS A 177 -12.99 3.91 -9.15
CA HIS A 177 -13.68 2.62 -9.14
C HIS A 177 -13.50 1.89 -7.81
N PHE A 178 -12.28 1.88 -7.26
CA PHE A 178 -11.99 1.22 -5.98
C PHE A 178 -12.49 2.02 -4.78
N PHE A 179 -12.46 3.35 -4.85
CA PHE A 179 -12.76 4.27 -3.75
C PHE A 179 -13.77 5.35 -4.14
N PRO A 180 -14.99 4.98 -4.58
CA PRO A 180 -15.97 5.96 -4.98
C PRO A 180 -16.29 6.91 -3.82
N LYS A 181 -16.45 8.21 -4.15
CA LYS A 181 -16.78 9.22 -3.15
C LYS A 181 -18.20 8.95 -2.61
N PRO A 182 -18.38 8.86 -1.27
CA PRO A 182 -19.71 8.70 -0.71
C PRO A 182 -20.54 9.96 -0.95
N LYS A 183 -21.87 9.81 -0.97
CA LYS A 183 -22.80 10.92 -1.11
C LYS A 183 -22.51 12.01 -0.05
N GLY A 184 -22.47 13.26 -0.49
CA GLY A 184 -22.14 14.41 0.37
C GLY A 184 -20.65 14.70 0.52
N ALA A 185 -19.74 13.82 0.08
CA ALA A 185 -18.30 14.06 0.22
C ALA A 185 -17.81 15.27 -0.59
N GLU A 186 -18.29 15.44 -1.82
CA GLU A 186 -17.93 16.59 -2.65
C GLU A 186 -18.47 17.91 -2.07
N GLU A 187 -19.68 17.87 -1.51
CA GLU A 187 -20.28 19.02 -0.87
C GLU A 187 -19.50 19.41 0.39
N LEU A 188 -19.11 18.42 1.21
CA LEU A 188 -18.24 18.63 2.36
C LEU A 188 -16.87 19.18 1.96
N GLU A 189 -16.27 18.69 0.87
CA GLU A 189 -15.02 19.21 0.32
C GLU A 189 -15.17 20.68 -0.12
N ARG A 190 -16.27 21.03 -0.79
CA ARG A 190 -16.57 22.42 -1.19
C ARG A 190 -16.70 23.33 0.04
N ILE A 191 -17.43 22.91 1.07
CA ILE A 191 -17.63 23.68 2.30
C ILE A 191 -16.30 23.87 3.04
N LYS A 192 -15.50 22.82 3.20
CA LYS A 192 -14.17 22.90 3.82
C LYS A 192 -13.24 23.82 3.04
N LYS A 193 -13.25 23.75 1.71
CA LYS A 193 -12.47 24.65 0.85
C LYS A 193 -12.90 26.10 1.03
N ALA A 194 -14.22 26.37 1.05
CA ALA A 194 -14.76 27.70 1.30
C ALA A 194 -14.34 28.25 2.68
N ASN A 195 -14.41 27.42 3.73
CA ASN A 195 -13.97 27.82 5.08
C ASN A 195 -12.47 28.14 5.10
N GLY A 196 -11.63 27.30 4.49
CA GLY A 196 -10.19 27.53 4.37
C GLY A 196 -9.84 28.83 3.62
N ILE A 197 -10.55 29.14 2.52
CA ILE A 197 -10.37 30.40 1.78
C ILE A 197 -10.82 31.59 2.63
N ALA A 198 -11.96 31.50 3.33
CA ALA A 198 -12.44 32.58 4.20
C ALA A 198 -11.46 32.88 5.35
N ARG A 199 -10.84 31.84 5.93
CA ARG A 199 -9.77 31.99 6.92
C ARG A 199 -8.55 32.69 6.32
N LYS A 200 -8.06 32.22 5.17
CA LYS A 200 -6.89 32.80 4.51
C LYS A 200 -7.12 34.26 4.11
N LEU A 201 -8.33 34.60 3.67
CA LEU A 201 -8.69 35.98 3.35
C LEU A 201 -8.66 36.87 4.60
N ALA A 202 -9.18 36.40 5.74
CA ALA A 202 -9.12 37.15 6.99
C ALA A 202 -7.67 37.41 7.43
N GLU A 203 -6.80 36.39 7.33
CA GLU A 203 -5.36 36.52 7.63
C GLU A 203 -4.70 37.58 6.71
N LEU A 204 -4.87 37.46 5.39
CA LEU A 204 -4.30 38.40 4.42
C LEU A 204 -4.78 39.85 4.60
N LEU A 205 -6.03 40.07 5.02
CA LEU A 205 -6.56 41.42 5.23
C LEU A 205 -5.83 42.18 6.34
N THR A 206 -5.24 41.49 7.31
CA THR A 206 -4.45 42.10 8.40
C THR A 206 -3.03 42.46 8.01
N GLU A 207 -2.51 41.85 6.94
CA GLU A 207 -1.14 42.05 6.46
C GLU A 207 -1.03 43.20 5.44
N ILE A 208 -2.15 43.67 4.87
CA ILE A 208 -2.15 44.71 3.84
C ILE A 208 -2.06 46.10 4.48
N GLU A 209 -0.92 46.76 4.30
CA GLU A 209 -0.73 48.16 4.68
C GLU A 209 -1.63 49.11 3.87
N GLY A 210 -2.18 50.14 4.53
CA GLY A 210 -3.00 51.16 3.89
C GLY A 210 -4.52 50.86 3.84
N LEU A 211 -4.97 49.72 4.34
CA LEU A 211 -6.39 49.47 4.57
C LEU A 211 -6.90 50.13 5.85
N PRO A 212 -8.10 50.74 5.86
CA PRO A 212 -8.68 51.27 7.09
C PRO A 212 -8.97 50.14 8.11
N ASP A 213 -8.41 50.24 9.31
CA ASP A 213 -8.58 49.24 10.38
C ASP A 213 -10.04 48.89 10.69
N ILE A 214 -10.93 49.88 10.61
CA ILE A 214 -12.37 49.70 10.83
C ILE A 214 -12.97 48.77 9.77
N GLN A 215 -12.55 48.92 8.52
CA GLN A 215 -13.01 48.09 7.41
C GLN A 215 -12.45 46.67 7.51
N VAL A 216 -11.18 46.51 7.88
CA VAL A 216 -10.54 45.21 8.13
C VAL A 216 -11.29 44.46 9.24
N ARG A 217 -11.48 45.07 10.41
CA ARG A 217 -12.19 44.46 11.54
C ARG A 217 -13.63 44.06 11.20
N LYS A 218 -14.33 44.88 10.40
CA LYS A 218 -15.70 44.56 9.95
C LYS A 218 -15.70 43.33 9.03
N LEU A 219 -14.78 43.26 8.07
CA LEU A 219 -14.67 42.13 7.15
C LEU A 219 -14.23 40.86 7.87
N GLU A 220 -13.30 40.94 8.81
CA GLU A 220 -12.91 39.82 9.67
C GLU A 220 -14.11 39.28 10.46
N ALA A 221 -14.91 40.16 11.06
CA ALA A 221 -16.10 39.76 11.79
C ALA A 221 -17.14 39.06 10.89
N GLU A 222 -17.37 39.56 9.67
CA GLU A 222 -18.27 38.92 8.70
C GLU A 222 -17.72 37.58 8.17
N LEU A 223 -16.41 37.48 7.92
CA LEU A 223 -15.75 36.22 7.54
C LEU A 223 -15.80 35.21 8.69
N GLY A 224 -15.66 35.67 9.94
CA GLY A 224 -15.87 34.84 11.14
C GLY A 224 -17.27 34.24 11.18
N LYS A 225 -18.31 35.06 11.00
CA LYS A 225 -19.70 34.59 10.94
C LYS A 225 -19.94 33.60 9.79
N LEU A 226 -19.37 33.88 8.61
CA LEU A 226 -19.46 32.98 7.46
C LEU A 226 -18.84 31.61 7.77
N ARG A 227 -17.67 31.59 8.41
CA ARG A 227 -16.98 30.34 8.80
C ARG A 227 -17.82 29.54 9.78
N THR A 228 -18.40 30.16 10.80
CA THR A 228 -19.33 29.50 11.72
C THR A 228 -20.51 28.86 10.99
N ARG A 229 -21.15 29.57 10.05
CA ARG A 229 -22.25 29.01 9.24
C ARG A 229 -21.79 27.86 8.34
N LEU A 230 -20.61 27.95 7.75
CA LEU A 230 -20.04 26.88 6.94
C LEU A 230 -19.76 25.64 7.79
N ASP A 231 -19.29 25.80 9.03
CA ASP A 231 -19.07 24.69 9.96
C ASP A 231 -20.40 24.05 10.41
N GLU A 232 -21.43 24.86 10.70
CA GLU A 232 -22.78 24.38 11.01
C GLU A 232 -23.38 23.58 9.84
N LEU A 233 -23.18 24.02 8.59
CA LEU A 233 -23.58 23.28 7.40
C LEU A 233 -22.75 22.00 7.18
N ALA A 234 -21.47 22.02 7.56
CA ALA A 234 -20.56 20.89 7.38
C ALA A 234 -20.87 19.72 8.31
N GLU A 235 -21.29 19.96 9.56
CA GLU A 235 -21.49 18.89 10.56
C GLU A 235 -22.50 17.81 10.15
N PRO A 236 -23.73 18.12 9.68
CA PRO A 236 -24.67 17.06 9.26
C PRO A 236 -24.16 16.29 8.03
N ILE A 237 -23.50 16.98 7.09
CA ILE A 237 -22.94 16.35 5.88
C ILE A 237 -21.76 15.44 6.26
N LYS A 238 -20.92 15.87 7.19
CA LYS A 238 -19.81 15.08 7.74
C LYS A 238 -20.32 13.82 8.41
N GLU A 239 -21.38 13.89 9.20
CA GLU A 239 -22.01 12.71 9.80
C GLU A 239 -22.62 11.77 8.74
N GLN A 240 -23.25 12.33 7.70
CA GLN A 240 -23.75 11.55 6.58
C GLN A 240 -22.62 10.82 5.84
N VAL A 241 -21.52 11.51 5.56
CA VAL A 241 -20.33 10.98 4.87
C VAL A 241 -19.66 9.89 5.71
N THR A 242 -19.53 10.06 7.02
CA THR A 242 -18.92 9.05 7.91
C THR A 242 -19.78 7.79 7.95
N LYS A 243 -21.11 7.93 8.10
CA LYS A 243 -22.06 6.81 8.05
C LYS A 243 -22.04 6.10 6.69
N ALA A 244 -22.03 6.85 5.59
CA ALA A 244 -21.96 6.29 4.25
C ALA A 244 -20.65 5.53 4.00
N THR A 245 -19.52 6.08 4.45
CA THR A 245 -18.21 5.42 4.37
C THR A 245 -18.17 4.13 5.17
N ALA A 246 -18.67 4.15 6.41
CA ALA A 246 -18.73 2.96 7.26
C ALA A 246 -19.59 1.84 6.64
N ARG A 247 -20.73 2.20 6.04
CA ARG A 247 -21.58 1.24 5.31
C ARG A 247 -20.88 0.66 4.09
N ALA A 248 -20.21 1.49 3.29
CA ALA A 248 -19.45 1.06 2.12
C ALA A 248 -18.32 0.10 2.51
N ASN A 249 -17.54 0.44 3.54
CA ASN A 249 -16.49 -0.42 4.08
C ASN A 249 -17.03 -1.76 4.56
N LYS A 250 -18.13 -1.76 5.32
CA LYS A 250 -18.79 -3.00 5.78
C LYS A 250 -19.19 -3.90 4.61
N ARG A 251 -19.74 -3.31 3.55
CA ARG A 251 -20.11 -4.05 2.33
C ARG A 251 -18.89 -4.62 1.60
N ALA A 252 -17.83 -3.82 1.45
CA ALA A 252 -16.60 -4.25 0.80
C ALA A 252 -15.91 -5.39 1.57
N LEU A 253 -15.84 -5.30 2.91
CA LEU A 253 -15.31 -6.37 3.75
C LEU A 253 -16.12 -7.66 3.62
N LYS A 254 -17.45 -7.55 3.61
CA LYS A 254 -18.34 -8.71 3.42
C LYS A 254 -18.10 -9.38 2.06
N ALA A 255 -18.08 -8.61 0.97
CA ALA A 255 -17.83 -9.15 -0.37
C ALA A 255 -16.45 -9.81 -0.50
N ARG A 256 -15.43 -9.24 0.15
CA ARG A 256 -14.07 -9.79 0.22
C ARG A 256 -14.04 -11.11 0.98
N ALA A 257 -14.74 -11.20 2.11
CA ALA A 257 -14.84 -12.44 2.89
C ALA A 257 -15.59 -13.54 2.11
N GLU A 258 -16.66 -13.19 1.40
CA GLU A 258 -17.40 -14.12 0.54
C GLU A 258 -16.53 -14.65 -0.60
N LEU A 259 -15.73 -13.79 -1.26
CA LEU A 259 -14.78 -14.23 -2.29
C LEU A 259 -13.71 -15.16 -1.71
N ALA A 260 -13.15 -14.83 -0.54
CA ALA A 260 -12.15 -15.68 0.11
C ALA A 260 -12.72 -17.07 0.47
N GLU A 261 -13.97 -17.13 0.92
CA GLU A 261 -14.65 -18.40 1.19
C GLU A 261 -14.90 -19.21 -0.10
N GLN A 262 -15.27 -18.54 -1.20
CA GLN A 262 -15.42 -19.19 -2.51
C GLN A 262 -14.11 -19.81 -3.01
N LEU A 263 -13.01 -19.04 -2.97
CA LEU A 263 -11.70 -19.53 -3.37
C LEU A 263 -11.24 -20.71 -2.49
N ALA A 264 -11.51 -20.66 -1.18
CA ALA A 264 -11.19 -21.76 -0.28
C ALA A 264 -11.99 -23.04 -0.59
N ARG A 265 -13.27 -22.91 -0.97
CA ARG A 265 -14.12 -24.03 -1.39
C ARG A 265 -13.63 -24.63 -2.71
N GLU A 266 -13.32 -23.80 -3.70
CA GLU A 266 -12.80 -24.24 -5.01
C GLU A 266 -11.45 -24.97 -4.86
N ALA A 267 -10.56 -24.47 -4.00
CA ALA A 267 -9.29 -25.14 -3.69
C ALA A 267 -9.49 -26.49 -2.97
N GLY A 268 -10.48 -26.58 -2.07
CA GLY A 268 -10.85 -27.82 -1.40
C GLY A 268 -11.41 -28.87 -2.35
N ASP A 269 -12.34 -28.47 -3.23
CA ASP A 269 -13.01 -29.36 -4.19
C ASP A 269 -12.02 -29.84 -5.28
N ALA A 270 -11.10 -28.98 -5.72
CA ALA A 270 -10.01 -29.37 -6.61
C ALA A 270 -9.09 -30.44 -6.00
N SER A 271 -8.88 -30.43 -4.68
CA SER A 271 -8.07 -31.43 -3.97
C SER A 271 -8.78 -32.79 -3.80
N GLU A 272 -10.10 -32.80 -3.66
CA GLU A 272 -10.92 -34.03 -3.59
C GLU A 272 -11.08 -34.70 -4.95
N ASP A 273 -11.18 -33.92 -6.02
CA ASP A 273 -11.31 -34.44 -7.38
C ASP A 273 -9.99 -35.04 -7.90
N ASP A 274 -8.85 -34.45 -7.54
CA ASP A 274 -7.52 -34.99 -7.90
C ASP A 274 -7.18 -36.27 -7.11
N SER A 275 -7.56 -36.33 -5.82
CA SER A 275 -7.41 -37.53 -5.01
C SER A 275 -8.37 -38.67 -5.43
N SER A 276 -9.56 -38.34 -5.94
CA SER A 276 -10.50 -39.30 -6.53
C SER A 276 -10.02 -39.84 -7.89
N LYS A 277 -9.43 -39.00 -8.74
CA LYS A 277 -8.78 -39.41 -10.00
C LYS A 277 -7.54 -40.26 -9.75
N ALA A 278 -6.72 -39.93 -8.75
CA ALA A 278 -5.57 -40.73 -8.34
C ALA A 278 -5.97 -42.14 -7.85
N ARG A 279 -7.07 -42.25 -7.07
CA ARG A 279 -7.60 -43.55 -6.62
C ARG A 279 -8.12 -44.41 -7.78
N LYS A 280 -8.84 -43.81 -8.75
CA LYS A 280 -9.31 -44.54 -9.95
C LYS A 280 -8.17 -45.02 -10.84
N ARG A 281 -7.10 -44.23 -11.02
CA ARG A 281 -5.91 -44.65 -11.78
C ARG A 281 -5.15 -45.78 -11.11
N LYS A 282 -5.08 -45.79 -9.77
CA LYS A 282 -4.43 -46.87 -9.00
C LYS A 282 -5.21 -48.20 -9.07
N ALA A 283 -6.54 -48.14 -9.18
CA ALA A 283 -7.39 -49.32 -9.37
C ALA A 283 -7.28 -49.90 -10.80
N ALA A 284 -7.14 -49.05 -11.82
CA ALA A 284 -7.03 -49.49 -13.22
C ALA A 284 -5.65 -50.10 -13.56
N ALA A 285 -4.59 -49.77 -12.81
CA ALA A 285 -3.25 -50.33 -13.01
C ALA A 285 -3.01 -51.66 -12.26
N ALA A 286 -3.98 -52.12 -11.47
CA ALA A 286 -3.93 -53.36 -10.69
C ALA A 286 -4.78 -54.49 -11.30
N THR A 287 -5.26 -54.31 -12.53
CA THR A 287 -5.99 -55.30 -13.35
C THR A 287 -5.16 -55.60 -14.59
#